data_AF-A0A2D4SNM4-F1
#
_entry.id   AF-A0A2D4SNM4-F1
#
_cell.length_a   1.000
_cell.length_b   1.000
_cell.length_c   1.000
_cell.angle_alpha   90.00
_cell.angle_beta   90.00
_cell.angle_gamma   90.00
#
_symmetry.space_group_name_H-M   'P 1'
#
loop_
_entity.id
_entity.type
_entity.pdbx_description
1 polymer ?
#
loop_
_entity_poly.entity_id
_entity_poly.type
_entity_poly.pdbx_seq_one_letter_code
_entity_poly.pdbx_strand_id
1 'polypeptide(L)'
;MLLWMGLACGPAPIEPMLEGTLVPEGNDLSGDFFGYQAFGFDNEGTLLIYISSHKEASCETVAPYLRTSADPVDPSTLFEPGTCNLMLKTANYAGSWEAEDDRLESASSSISCNMGEGEWLYETGANSGYYWSGNWWAGFPTEYKWSITGDRDSEYNIEIEMSGYEGSFPREEFSRYPASGMVKGPVIAQPCMEIGQSGHF
;
A
#
# COMPACT_ATOMS: atom_id res chain seq x y z
N MET A 1 -1.82 -51.08 21.14
CA MET A 1 -2.58 -50.00 20.46
C MET A 1 -1.73 -48.74 20.56
N LEU A 2 -0.91 -48.47 19.53
CA LEU A 2 -0.08 -47.26 19.48
C LEU A 2 -0.94 -46.12 18.93
N LEU A 3 -1.15 -45.07 19.74
CA LEU A 3 -1.69 -43.79 19.27
C LEU A 3 -0.59 -43.09 18.45
N TRP A 4 -0.80 -42.98 17.15
CA TRP A 4 -0.07 -42.05 16.30
C TRP A 4 -0.66 -40.66 16.52
N MET A 5 0.05 -39.82 17.28
CA MET A 5 -0.22 -38.37 17.32
C MET A 5 0.38 -37.76 16.06
N GLY A 6 -0.44 -37.60 15.02
CA GLY A 6 -0.08 -36.81 13.86
C GLY A 6 0.11 -35.36 14.27
N LEU A 7 1.35 -34.87 14.21
CA LEU A 7 1.64 -33.44 14.22
C LEU A 7 0.98 -32.84 12.98
N ALA A 8 -0.17 -32.20 13.16
CA ALA A 8 -0.75 -31.37 12.12
C ALA A 8 0.17 -30.17 11.91
N CYS A 9 1.00 -30.21 10.87
CA CYS A 9 1.65 -29.02 10.36
C CYS A 9 0.52 -28.08 9.88
N GLY A 10 0.33 -26.97 10.57
CA GLY A 10 -0.53 -25.89 10.08
C GLY A 10 -0.01 -25.35 8.74
N PRO A 11 -0.81 -24.52 8.04
CA PRO A 11 -0.32 -23.83 6.85
C PRO A 11 0.95 -23.04 7.18
N ALA A 12 1.87 -22.98 6.23
CA ALA A 12 3.09 -22.18 6.38
C ALA A 12 2.70 -20.71 6.65
N PRO A 13 3.46 -19.99 7.50
CA PRO A 13 3.22 -18.57 7.72
C PRO A 13 3.39 -17.81 6.40
N ILE A 14 2.50 -16.85 6.15
CA ILE A 14 2.63 -15.91 5.03
C ILE A 14 3.66 -14.85 5.45
N GLU A 15 4.75 -14.76 4.71
CA GLU A 15 5.83 -13.79 4.87
C GLU A 15 5.61 -12.59 3.93
N PRO A 16 5.97 -11.36 4.34
CA PRO A 16 5.84 -10.19 3.49
C PRO A 16 6.90 -10.21 2.37
N MET A 17 6.53 -9.70 1.19
CA MET A 17 7.44 -9.53 0.05
C MET A 17 8.30 -8.27 0.19
N LEU A 18 7.69 -7.22 0.73
CA LEU A 18 8.30 -5.92 1.00
C LEU A 18 8.38 -5.71 2.51
N GLU A 19 9.55 -5.33 3.01
CA GLU A 19 9.75 -5.01 4.42
C GLU A 19 10.41 -3.63 4.58
N GLY A 20 10.09 -2.98 5.69
CA GLY A 20 10.70 -1.72 6.06
C GLY A 20 9.97 -1.04 7.20
N THR A 21 10.40 0.18 7.48
CA THR A 21 9.80 1.02 8.52
C THR A 21 9.78 2.46 8.07
N LEU A 22 8.81 3.22 8.55
CA LEU A 22 8.70 4.66 8.36
C LEU A 22 8.48 5.33 9.72
N VAL A 23 9.32 6.31 10.04
CA VAL A 23 9.31 7.04 11.31
C VAL A 23 9.19 8.54 11.03
N PRO A 24 8.01 9.14 11.25
CA PRO A 24 7.83 10.59 11.14
C PRO A 24 8.69 11.34 12.16
N GLU A 25 9.39 12.38 11.70
CA GLU A 25 10.25 13.19 12.56
C GLU A 25 9.43 13.88 13.67
N GLY A 26 10.04 13.99 14.85
CA GLY A 26 9.46 14.72 15.99
C GLY A 26 8.30 14.02 16.70
N ASN A 27 8.02 12.75 16.39
CA ASN A 27 6.96 11.95 17.02
C ASN A 27 7.52 10.59 17.46
N ASP A 28 6.94 10.00 18.51
CA ASP A 28 7.26 8.64 18.97
C ASP A 28 6.44 7.57 18.21
N LEU A 29 6.10 7.87 16.95
CA LEU A 29 5.27 7.02 16.09
C LEU A 29 6.12 6.33 15.03
N SER A 30 5.73 5.12 14.66
CA SER A 30 6.30 4.40 13.53
C SER A 30 5.20 3.64 12.79
N GLY A 31 5.37 3.47 11.49
CA GLY A 31 4.58 2.57 10.67
C GLY A 31 5.48 1.51 10.05
N ASP A 32 5.15 0.24 10.24
CA ASP A 32 5.84 -0.85 9.57
C ASP A 32 5.39 -0.93 8.11
N PHE A 33 6.34 -1.16 7.20
CA PHE A 33 6.03 -1.37 5.79
C PHE A 33 6.11 -2.87 5.51
N PHE A 34 5.00 -3.57 5.65
CA PHE A 34 4.90 -4.96 5.23
C PHE A 34 4.04 -5.02 3.97
N GLY A 35 4.58 -5.52 2.85
CA GLY A 35 3.81 -5.73 1.63
C GLY A 35 3.51 -7.21 1.47
N TYR A 36 2.35 -7.67 1.93
CA TYR A 36 1.96 -9.09 1.83
C TYR A 36 1.26 -9.42 0.52
N GLN A 37 0.49 -8.48 -0.01
CA GLN A 37 -0.28 -8.64 -1.24
C GLN A 37 -0.08 -7.41 -2.10
N ALA A 38 0.02 -7.61 -3.42
CA ALA A 38 0.13 -6.51 -4.36
C ALA A 38 -0.75 -6.77 -5.58
N PHE A 39 -1.33 -5.70 -6.12
CA PHE A 39 -2.28 -5.75 -7.22
C PHE A 39 -1.93 -4.68 -8.24
N GLY A 40 -1.96 -5.04 -9.52
CA GLY A 40 -1.62 -4.15 -10.61
C GLY A 40 -2.66 -4.16 -11.71
N PHE A 41 -2.82 -3.02 -12.38
CA PHE A 41 -3.57 -2.95 -13.63
C PHE A 41 -3.05 -1.81 -14.50
N ASP A 42 -2.79 -2.12 -15.77
CA ASP A 42 -2.52 -1.13 -16.81
C ASP A 42 -3.74 -0.94 -17.72
N ASN A 43 -4.04 0.32 -18.05
CA ASN A 43 -5.06 0.69 -19.01
C ASN A 43 -4.65 1.93 -19.79
N GLU A 44 -4.70 1.85 -21.12
CA GLU A 44 -4.39 2.96 -22.03
C GLU A 44 -3.05 3.68 -21.72
N GLY A 45 -2.05 2.91 -21.29
CA GLY A 45 -0.73 3.44 -20.95
C GLY A 45 -0.63 4.04 -19.55
N THR A 46 -1.66 3.97 -18.71
CA THR A 46 -1.54 4.26 -17.28
C THR A 46 -1.40 2.95 -16.53
N LEU A 47 -0.46 2.85 -15.60
CA LEU A 47 -0.33 1.72 -14.66
C LEU A 47 -0.68 2.20 -13.26
N LEU A 48 -1.43 1.38 -12.53
CA LEU A 48 -1.65 1.53 -11.08
C LEU A 48 -1.26 0.24 -10.37
N ILE A 49 -0.40 0.35 -9.36
CA ILE A 49 -0.04 -0.72 -8.42
C ILE A 49 -0.50 -0.32 -7.02
N TYR A 50 -1.08 -1.27 -6.29
CA TYR A 50 -1.40 -1.14 -4.87
C TYR A 50 -0.74 -2.28 -4.09
N ILE A 51 0.01 -1.95 -3.04
CA ILE A 51 0.65 -2.90 -2.14
C ILE A 51 -0.01 -2.77 -0.77
N SER A 52 -0.62 -3.86 -0.34
CA SER A 52 -1.35 -3.98 0.92
C SER A 52 -0.53 -4.67 1.99
N SER A 53 -0.64 -4.14 3.20
CA SER A 53 -0.11 -4.71 4.43
C SER A 53 -0.95 -5.81 5.05
N HIS A 54 -2.14 -6.09 4.52
CA HIS A 54 -2.99 -7.14 5.04
C HIS A 54 -2.83 -8.44 4.26
N LYS A 55 -2.61 -9.54 4.96
CA LYS A 55 -2.32 -10.87 4.36
C LYS A 55 -3.47 -11.41 3.52
N GLU A 56 -4.69 -11.04 3.88
CA GLU A 56 -5.92 -11.50 3.24
C GLU A 56 -6.46 -10.51 2.19
N ALA A 57 -5.73 -9.42 1.90
CA ALA A 57 -6.13 -8.51 0.85
C ALA A 57 -6.25 -9.25 -0.48
N SER A 58 -7.26 -8.87 -1.26
CA SER A 58 -7.56 -9.45 -2.57
C SER A 58 -7.91 -8.35 -3.57
N CYS A 59 -7.98 -8.71 -4.85
CA CYS A 59 -8.48 -7.80 -5.88
C CYS A 59 -9.91 -7.30 -5.55
N GLU A 60 -10.76 -8.18 -5.02
CA GLU A 60 -12.14 -7.88 -4.64
C GLU A 60 -12.24 -6.89 -3.47
N THR A 61 -11.22 -6.79 -2.60
CA THR A 61 -11.19 -5.80 -1.51
C THR A 61 -10.51 -4.51 -1.94
N VAL A 62 -9.43 -4.60 -2.74
CA VAL A 62 -8.64 -3.44 -3.17
C VAL A 62 -9.38 -2.58 -4.18
N ALA A 63 -10.00 -3.20 -5.20
CA ALA A 63 -10.62 -2.43 -6.26
C ALA A 63 -11.78 -1.54 -5.76
N PRO A 64 -12.70 -2.02 -4.91
CA PRO A 64 -13.72 -1.16 -4.29
C PRO A 64 -13.15 -0.06 -3.41
N TYR A 65 -12.10 -0.32 -2.63
CA TYR A 65 -11.45 0.69 -1.79
C TYR A 65 -10.87 1.84 -2.60
N LEU A 66 -10.31 1.55 -3.78
CA LEU A 66 -9.76 2.56 -4.68
C LEU A 66 -10.82 3.34 -5.47
N ARG A 67 -12.11 2.98 -5.40
CA ARG A 67 -13.15 3.69 -6.17
C ARG A 67 -13.42 5.07 -5.61
N THR A 68 -13.18 6.09 -6.42
CA THR A 68 -13.44 7.50 -6.09
C THR A 68 -14.93 7.88 -6.04
N SER A 69 -15.82 7.04 -6.57
CA SER A 69 -17.25 7.34 -6.74
C SER A 69 -18.19 6.27 -6.13
N ALA A 70 -17.65 5.34 -5.35
CA ALA A 70 -18.43 4.28 -4.70
C ALA A 70 -18.69 4.59 -3.22
N ASP A 71 -19.58 3.80 -2.61
CA ASP A 71 -19.75 3.81 -1.17
C ASP A 71 -18.42 3.43 -0.49
N PRO A 72 -18.06 4.09 0.63
CA PRO A 72 -16.84 3.77 1.36
C PRO A 72 -16.83 2.31 1.81
N VAL A 73 -15.70 1.64 1.62
CA VAL A 73 -15.48 0.26 2.06
C VAL A 73 -14.61 0.26 3.30
N ASP A 74 -14.90 -0.67 4.22
CA ASP A 74 -14.09 -0.89 5.43
C ASP A 74 -12.68 -1.36 5.03
N PRO A 75 -11.64 -0.58 5.34
CA PRO A 75 -10.27 -0.90 4.93
C PRO A 75 -9.53 -1.83 5.92
N SER A 76 -10.21 -2.38 6.93
CA SER A 76 -9.61 -3.35 7.88
C SER A 76 -9.02 -4.59 7.21
N THR A 77 -9.52 -4.99 6.04
CA THR A 77 -8.96 -6.11 5.25
C THR A 77 -7.80 -5.70 4.34
N LEU A 78 -7.41 -4.42 4.36
CA LEU A 78 -6.33 -3.86 3.54
C LEU A 78 -5.17 -3.34 4.38
N PHE A 79 -5.40 -2.99 5.65
CA PHE A 79 -4.41 -2.45 6.56
C PHE A 79 -4.28 -3.33 7.80
N GLU A 80 -3.07 -3.79 8.11
CA GLU A 80 -2.77 -4.28 9.45
C GLU A 80 -2.58 -3.07 10.40
N PRO A 81 -2.96 -3.17 11.68
CA PRO A 81 -2.70 -2.09 12.65
C PRO A 81 -1.21 -1.73 12.72
N GLY A 82 -0.88 -0.44 12.69
CA GLY A 82 0.49 0.05 12.80
C GLY A 82 1.33 -0.09 11.53
N THR A 83 0.71 -0.31 10.36
CA THR A 83 1.43 -0.56 9.11
C THR A 83 1.18 0.51 8.04
N CYS A 84 1.84 0.37 6.90
CA CYS A 84 1.73 1.25 5.75
C CYS A 84 1.35 0.48 4.49
N ASN A 85 0.53 1.10 3.64
CA ASN A 85 0.25 0.66 2.27
C ASN A 85 0.90 1.61 1.26
N LEU A 86 1.21 1.09 0.08
CA LEU A 86 1.78 1.86 -1.05
C LEU A 86 0.82 1.83 -2.23
N MET A 87 0.64 2.98 -2.88
CA MET A 87 0.09 3.07 -4.22
C MET A 87 1.15 3.71 -5.14
N LEU A 88 1.41 3.08 -6.28
CA LEU A 88 2.24 3.64 -7.35
C LEU A 88 1.37 3.84 -8.58
N LYS A 89 1.52 4.99 -9.23
CA LYS A 89 0.86 5.27 -10.50
C LYS A 89 1.86 5.89 -11.46
N THR A 90 1.80 5.50 -12.73
CA THR A 90 2.58 6.17 -13.78
C THR A 90 1.76 6.26 -15.07
N ALA A 91 2.11 7.25 -15.89
CA ALA A 91 1.58 7.42 -17.24
C ALA A 91 2.63 6.97 -18.27
N ASN A 92 2.19 6.62 -19.47
CA ASN A 92 3.02 6.09 -20.55
C ASN A 92 3.69 4.73 -20.24
N TYR A 93 3.07 3.92 -19.39
CA TYR A 93 3.48 2.54 -19.17
C TYR A 93 3.36 1.72 -20.45
N ALA A 94 4.47 1.09 -20.85
CA ALA A 94 4.56 0.27 -22.06
C ALA A 94 5.23 -1.08 -21.76
N GLY A 95 4.81 -1.73 -20.66
CA GLY A 95 5.35 -3.01 -20.19
C GLY A 95 6.60 -2.90 -19.29
N SER A 96 7.15 -1.70 -19.16
CA SER A 96 8.20 -1.40 -18.18
C SER A 96 8.12 0.06 -17.71
N TRP A 97 8.57 0.30 -16.48
CA TRP A 97 8.73 1.63 -15.89
C TRP A 97 9.88 1.61 -14.88
N GLU A 98 10.86 2.46 -15.11
CA GLU A 98 11.97 2.70 -14.18
C GLU A 98 11.92 4.17 -13.77
N ALA A 99 12.02 4.43 -12.47
CA ALA A 99 12.17 5.78 -11.95
C ALA A 99 13.07 5.78 -10.72
N GLU A 100 13.82 6.87 -10.57
CA GLU A 100 14.73 7.12 -9.47
C GLU A 100 14.73 8.62 -9.17
N ASP A 101 14.38 8.98 -7.94
CA ASP A 101 14.37 10.36 -7.42
C ASP A 101 13.70 11.42 -8.33
N ASP A 102 12.73 11.01 -9.15
CA ASP A 102 11.97 11.90 -10.03
C ASP A 102 10.79 12.52 -9.26
N ARG A 103 10.76 13.84 -9.19
CA ARG A 103 9.74 14.55 -8.41
C ARG A 103 8.32 14.39 -8.95
N LEU A 104 8.15 14.19 -10.26
CA LEU A 104 6.83 14.00 -10.88
C LEU A 104 6.32 12.58 -10.66
N GLU A 105 7.22 11.59 -10.77
CA GLU A 105 6.87 10.19 -10.51
C GLU A 105 6.62 9.94 -9.02
N SER A 106 7.43 10.54 -8.14
CA SER A 106 7.18 10.58 -6.68
C SER A 106 5.79 11.15 -6.34
N ALA A 107 5.39 12.25 -6.99
CA ALA A 107 4.05 12.84 -6.79
C ALA A 107 2.90 11.95 -7.29
N SER A 108 3.21 10.92 -8.08
CA SER A 108 2.25 9.92 -8.56
C SER A 108 2.22 8.66 -7.67
N SER A 109 2.96 8.67 -6.56
CA SER A 109 2.89 7.66 -5.52
C SER A 109 2.21 8.19 -4.26
N SER A 110 1.69 7.28 -3.44
CA SER A 110 1.05 7.60 -2.17
C SER A 110 1.33 6.51 -1.16
N ILE A 111 1.74 6.93 0.04
CA ILE A 111 1.91 6.08 1.21
C ILE A 111 0.86 6.47 2.23
N SER A 112 0.22 5.47 2.82
CA SER A 112 -0.81 5.63 3.84
C SER A 112 -0.50 4.73 5.01
N CYS A 113 -0.34 5.28 6.21
CA CYS A 113 0.05 4.54 7.41
C CYS A 113 -0.95 4.76 8.55
N ASN A 114 -1.52 3.68 9.06
CA ASN A 114 -2.39 3.68 10.24
C ASN A 114 -1.57 3.43 11.51
N MET A 115 -0.83 4.44 11.93
CA MET A 115 0.11 4.38 13.05
C MET A 115 -0.58 4.41 14.42
N GLY A 116 0.13 3.86 15.41
CA GLY A 116 -0.33 3.84 16.80
C GLY A 116 -1.50 2.88 17.03
N GLU A 117 -2.02 2.91 18.26
CA GLU A 117 -3.23 2.15 18.61
C GLU A 117 -4.47 2.84 18.00
N GLY A 118 -5.36 2.04 17.42
CA GLY A 118 -6.58 2.54 16.81
C GLY A 118 -7.44 1.43 16.22
N GLU A 119 -8.54 1.85 15.61
CA GLU A 119 -9.47 1.02 14.86
C GLU A 119 -10.08 1.82 13.72
N TRP A 120 -10.60 1.13 12.71
CA TRP A 120 -11.33 1.75 11.62
C TRP A 120 -12.76 2.10 12.07
N LEU A 121 -13.08 3.39 12.01
CA LEU A 121 -14.39 3.91 12.40
C LEU A 121 -15.11 4.47 11.18
N TYR A 122 -16.40 4.20 11.07
CA TYR A 122 -17.26 4.77 10.03
C TYR A 122 -17.91 6.07 10.51
N GLU A 123 -17.62 7.17 9.82
CA GLU A 123 -18.24 8.47 10.06
C GLU A 123 -19.35 8.72 9.03
N THR A 124 -20.53 9.16 9.51
CA THR A 124 -21.65 9.54 8.64
C THR A 124 -21.69 11.05 8.44
N GLY A 125 -21.94 11.53 7.22
CA GLY A 125 -22.06 12.97 6.96
C GLY A 125 -21.88 13.32 5.48
N ALA A 126 -21.55 14.59 5.20
CA ALA A 126 -21.25 15.05 3.84
C ALA A 126 -20.02 14.37 3.23
N ASN A 127 -19.09 13.92 4.08
CA ASN A 127 -17.91 13.15 3.71
C ASN A 127 -17.96 11.80 4.45
N SER A 128 -19.03 11.04 4.27
CA SER A 128 -19.14 9.72 4.91
C SER A 128 -17.98 8.82 4.48
N GLY A 129 -17.38 8.11 5.42
CA GLY A 129 -16.19 7.31 5.14
C GLY A 129 -15.61 6.63 6.36
N TYR A 130 -14.70 5.69 6.11
CA TYR A 130 -13.89 5.06 7.14
C TYR A 130 -12.65 5.91 7.41
N TYR A 131 -12.27 6.00 8.68
CA TYR A 131 -11.03 6.64 9.11
C TYR A 131 -10.37 5.83 10.23
N TRP A 132 -9.06 5.96 10.35
CA TRP A 132 -8.32 5.40 11.46
C TRP A 132 -8.46 6.28 12.70
N SER A 133 -8.87 5.70 13.83
CA SER A 133 -9.06 6.44 15.09
C SER A 133 -7.74 6.84 15.77
N GLY A 134 -6.65 6.16 15.43
CA GLY A 134 -5.29 6.52 15.84
C GLY A 134 -4.66 7.55 14.88
N ASN A 135 -3.34 7.59 14.83
CA ASN A 135 -2.61 8.55 13.99
C ASN A 135 -2.52 8.07 12.55
N TRP A 136 -2.97 8.90 11.61
CA TRP A 136 -2.92 8.58 10.19
C TRP A 136 -1.87 9.43 9.48
N TRP A 137 -0.73 8.83 9.13
CA TRP A 137 0.28 9.51 8.33
C TRP A 137 0.06 9.23 6.85
N ALA A 138 0.05 10.28 6.03
CA ALA A 138 -0.05 10.17 4.57
C ALA A 138 1.06 10.98 3.90
N GLY A 139 1.69 10.41 2.88
CA GLY A 139 2.84 11.02 2.24
C GLY A 139 3.31 10.30 0.97
N PHE A 140 4.54 10.55 0.59
CA PHE A 140 5.21 9.98 -0.59
C PHE A 140 6.73 9.91 -0.36
N PRO A 141 7.46 9.02 -1.05
CA PRO A 141 8.90 8.93 -0.94
C PRO A 141 9.60 10.08 -1.69
N THR A 142 10.66 10.63 -1.10
CA THR A 142 11.54 11.65 -1.69
C THR A 142 12.88 11.10 -2.15
N GLU A 143 13.30 9.97 -1.59
CA GLU A 143 14.48 9.20 -2.03
C GLU A 143 14.00 7.79 -2.36
N TYR A 144 14.05 7.42 -3.63
CA TYR A 144 13.53 6.15 -4.10
C TYR A 144 14.12 5.69 -5.42
N LYS A 145 14.02 4.38 -5.64
CA LYS A 145 14.25 3.71 -6.91
C LYS A 145 13.25 2.58 -7.05
N TRP A 146 12.60 2.51 -8.21
CA TRP A 146 11.84 1.31 -8.57
C TRP A 146 12.01 0.91 -10.03
N SER A 147 11.86 -0.39 -10.28
CA SER A 147 11.79 -0.98 -11.61
C SER A 147 10.58 -1.90 -11.67
N ILE A 148 9.65 -1.61 -12.57
CA ILE A 148 8.42 -2.38 -12.77
C ILE A 148 8.43 -2.96 -14.18
N THR A 149 8.16 -4.25 -14.31
CA THR A 149 8.00 -4.95 -15.59
C THR A 149 6.79 -5.89 -15.55
N GLY A 150 6.19 -6.18 -16.70
CA GLY A 150 5.04 -7.08 -16.80
C GLY A 150 3.83 -6.45 -17.46
N ASP A 151 2.69 -7.13 -17.38
CA ASP A 151 1.44 -6.69 -17.97
C ASP A 151 0.22 -7.39 -17.32
N ARG A 152 -0.98 -6.98 -17.72
CA ARG A 152 -2.25 -7.53 -17.24
C ARG A 152 -2.49 -9.01 -17.57
N ASP A 153 -1.76 -9.56 -18.55
CA ASP A 153 -1.90 -10.97 -18.98
C ASP A 153 -0.95 -11.89 -18.19
N SER A 154 -0.01 -11.30 -17.44
CA SER A 154 1.01 -11.97 -16.63
C SER A 154 1.00 -11.44 -15.18
N GLU A 155 2.14 -11.12 -14.59
CA GLU A 155 2.23 -10.50 -13.26
C GLU A 155 3.18 -9.30 -13.37
N TYR A 156 3.01 -8.30 -12.51
CA TYR A 156 3.94 -7.18 -12.45
C TYR A 156 5.06 -7.49 -11.46
N ASN A 157 6.28 -7.56 -11.97
CA ASN A 157 7.49 -7.74 -11.16
C ASN A 157 8.05 -6.37 -10.82
N ILE A 158 8.20 -6.11 -9.53
CA ILE A 158 8.51 -4.79 -8.99
C ILE A 158 9.71 -4.91 -8.06
N GLU A 159 10.76 -4.16 -8.32
CA GLU A 159 11.86 -3.94 -7.38
C GLU A 159 11.70 -2.55 -6.77
N ILE A 160 11.62 -2.45 -5.44
CA ILE A 160 11.46 -1.18 -4.72
C ILE A 160 12.61 -0.97 -3.75
N GLU A 161 13.12 0.26 -3.69
CA GLU A 161 13.97 0.79 -2.63
C GLU A 161 13.55 2.24 -2.33
N MET A 162 13.27 2.56 -1.07
CA MET A 162 12.86 3.91 -0.61
C MET A 162 13.51 4.22 0.75
N SER A 163 13.95 5.46 0.98
CA SER A 163 14.63 5.85 2.23
C SER A 163 14.25 7.20 2.85
N GLY A 164 13.76 8.13 2.05
CA GLY A 164 13.32 9.46 2.50
C GLY A 164 11.85 9.66 2.15
N TYR A 165 11.11 10.40 2.98
CA TYR A 165 9.67 10.61 2.79
C TYR A 165 9.22 12.01 3.20
N GLU A 166 8.22 12.54 2.51
CA GLU A 166 7.47 13.74 2.90
C GLU A 166 5.99 13.38 3.11
N GLY A 167 5.39 13.87 4.19
CA GLY A 167 3.97 13.63 4.49
C GLY A 167 3.41 14.53 5.58
N SER A 168 2.25 14.17 6.10
CA SER A 168 1.52 14.90 7.15
C SER A 168 0.55 13.98 7.90
N PHE A 169 -0.06 14.51 8.97
CA PHE A 169 -1.14 13.87 9.72
C PHE A 169 -2.48 14.58 9.42
N PRO A 170 -3.19 14.21 8.33
CA PRO A 170 -4.22 15.05 7.73
C PRO A 170 -5.43 15.33 8.63
N ARG A 171 -5.63 14.57 9.72
CA ARG A 171 -6.76 14.75 10.64
C ARG A 171 -6.40 15.57 11.88
N GLU A 172 -5.12 15.62 12.22
CA GLU A 172 -4.59 16.29 13.39
C GLU A 172 -4.16 17.70 13.02
N GLU A 173 -3.32 17.83 11.99
CA GLU A 173 -2.82 19.10 11.50
C GLU A 173 -2.22 19.02 10.08
N PHE A 174 -2.23 20.14 9.37
CA PHE A 174 -1.66 20.25 8.02
C PHE A 174 -0.16 20.56 8.01
N SER A 175 0.53 20.37 9.14
CA SER A 175 1.98 20.52 9.24
C SER A 175 2.68 19.41 8.46
N ARG A 176 3.82 19.73 7.85
CA ARG A 176 4.64 18.72 7.19
C ARG A 176 5.43 17.95 8.24
N TYR A 177 5.38 16.63 8.12
CA TYR A 177 6.13 15.68 8.92
C TYR A 177 6.97 14.83 7.97
N PRO A 178 8.20 15.26 7.65
CA PRO A 178 9.17 14.40 6.99
C PRO A 178 9.28 13.09 7.77
N ALA A 179 9.53 12.00 7.08
CA ALA A 179 9.78 10.72 7.73
C ALA A 179 11.06 10.10 7.17
N SER A 180 11.65 9.24 7.99
CA SER A 180 12.85 8.49 7.64
C SER A 180 12.62 7.00 7.82
N GLY A 181 13.42 6.19 7.15
CA GLY A 181 13.34 4.74 7.24
C GLY A 181 13.96 4.08 6.02
N MET A 182 13.78 2.78 5.87
CA MET A 182 14.17 2.08 4.65
C MET A 182 13.12 1.04 4.34
N VAL A 183 12.64 1.03 3.10
CA VAL A 183 11.69 0.05 2.58
C VAL A 183 12.31 -0.53 1.33
N LYS A 184 12.51 -1.84 1.30
CA LYS A 184 13.17 -2.50 0.17
C LYS A 184 12.69 -3.93 0.02
N GLY A 185 12.53 -4.36 -1.23
CA GLY A 185 12.23 -5.75 -1.53
C GLY A 185 11.65 -5.94 -2.93
N PRO A 186 11.71 -7.17 -3.45
CA PRO A 186 10.96 -7.56 -4.62
C PRO A 186 9.48 -7.68 -4.26
N VAL A 187 8.60 -7.35 -5.20
CA VAL A 187 7.15 -7.49 -5.06
C VAL A 187 6.60 -8.06 -6.36
N ILE A 188 5.70 -9.03 -6.24
CA ILE A 188 4.95 -9.56 -7.37
C ILE A 188 3.51 -9.10 -7.20
N ALA A 189 3.06 -8.22 -8.10
CA ALA A 189 1.68 -7.76 -8.10
C ALA A 189 0.82 -8.56 -9.08
N GLN A 190 -0.28 -9.10 -8.57
CA GLN A 190 -1.24 -9.86 -9.36
C GLN A 190 -2.09 -8.93 -10.23
N PRO A 191 -2.46 -9.31 -11.46
CA PRO A 191 -3.41 -8.54 -12.24
C PRO A 191 -4.76 -8.41 -11.53
N CYS A 192 -5.28 -7.20 -11.48
CA CYS A 192 -6.58 -6.91 -10.91
C CYS A 192 -7.37 -5.97 -11.83
N MET A 193 -8.06 -6.54 -12.82
CA MET A 193 -8.81 -5.76 -13.82
C MET A 193 -9.84 -4.80 -13.23
N GLU A 194 -10.37 -5.11 -12.04
CA GLU A 194 -11.35 -4.28 -11.35
C GLU A 194 -10.78 -2.91 -10.92
N ILE A 195 -9.46 -2.79 -10.76
CA ILE A 195 -8.79 -1.50 -10.50
C ILE A 195 -9.05 -0.50 -11.63
N GLY A 196 -9.30 -0.96 -12.86
CA GLY A 196 -9.68 -0.09 -13.99
C GLY A 196 -10.96 0.71 -13.75
N GLN A 197 -11.78 0.32 -12.77
CA GLN A 197 -13.02 1.00 -12.40
C GLN A 197 -12.84 2.00 -11.24
N SER A 198 -11.62 2.18 -10.73
CA SER A 198 -11.33 3.02 -9.57
C SER A 198 -11.55 4.52 -9.81
N GLY A 199 -11.50 4.96 -11.07
CA GLY A 199 -11.51 6.39 -11.44
C GLY A 199 -10.11 7.03 -11.35
N HIS A 200 -9.06 6.22 -11.20
CA HIS A 200 -7.67 6.68 -11.24
C HIS A 200 -7.02 6.59 -12.64
N PHE A 201 -7.76 6.28 -13.70
CA PHE A 201 -7.27 6.21 -15.09
C PHE A 201 -7.82 7.36 -15.93
#